data_AF-A0A9P0D261-F1
#
_entry.id   AF-A0A9P0D261-F1
#
_cell.length_a   1.000
_cell.length_b   1.000
_cell.length_c   1.000
_cell.angle_alpha   90.00
_cell.angle_beta   90.00
_cell.angle_gamma   90.00
#
_symmetry.space_group_name_H-M   'P 1'
#
loop_
_entity.id
_entity.type
_entity.pdbx_description
1 polymer ?
#
loop_
_entity_poly.entity_id
_entity_poly.type
_entity_poly.pdbx_seq_one_letter_code
_entity_poly.pdbx_strand_id
1 'polypeptide(L)'
;MSCQNVWNQISISPVITEEFIIFFQQEVNWDLICRYQKLSLDFMRTYLNRVNWSVVSKYQVLSEKFIDEFKENLDWEYICKYQKLSRDFMKNHKGYLHEDNVELYQYINDDFLAEIRN
;
A
#
# COMPACT_ATOMS: atom_id res chain seq x y z
N MET A 1 -20.40 -23.92 9.60
CA MET A 1 -19.60 -22.77 9.14
C MET A 1 -18.15 -23.19 9.21
N SER A 2 -17.40 -23.16 8.11
CA SER A 2 -15.97 -23.48 8.15
C SER A 2 -15.22 -22.44 8.98
N CYS A 3 -14.24 -22.87 9.78
CA CYS A 3 -13.47 -21.98 10.65
C CYS A 3 -12.80 -20.83 9.88
N GLN A 4 -12.48 -21.03 8.60
CA GLN A 4 -11.94 -20.00 7.70
C GLN A 4 -12.86 -18.77 7.59
N ASN A 5 -14.18 -18.96 7.66
CA ASN A 5 -15.13 -17.87 7.54
C ASN A 5 -15.12 -16.97 8.79
N VAL A 6 -14.87 -17.55 9.97
CA VAL A 6 -14.81 -16.80 11.24
C VAL A 6 -13.57 -15.89 11.26
N TRP A 7 -12.40 -16.41 10.87
CA TRP A 7 -11.18 -15.60 10.84
C TRP A 7 -11.20 -14.49 9.80
N ASN A 8 -11.86 -14.70 8.67
CA ASN A 8 -12.08 -13.62 7.71
C ASN A 8 -12.95 -12.50 8.31
N GLN A 9 -14.04 -12.84 9.02
CA GLN A 9 -14.89 -11.87 9.69
C GLN A 9 -14.14 -11.10 10.80
N ILE A 10 -13.29 -11.79 11.57
CA ILE A 10 -12.45 -11.14 12.57
C ILE A 10 -11.45 -10.20 11.90
N SER A 11 -10.81 -10.62 10.81
CA SER A 11 -9.75 -9.84 10.14
C SER A 11 -10.24 -8.52 9.52
N ILE A 12 -11.53 -8.43 9.15
CA ILE A 12 -12.13 -7.18 8.67
C ILE A 12 -12.66 -6.28 9.79
N SER A 13 -12.72 -6.79 11.02
CA SER A 13 -13.33 -6.08 12.15
C SER A 13 -12.48 -4.87 12.54
N PRO A 14 -13.06 -3.66 12.68
CA PRO A 14 -12.29 -2.43 12.94
C PRO A 14 -11.73 -2.32 14.37
N VAL A 15 -12.04 -3.28 15.24
CA VAL A 15 -11.67 -3.26 16.67
C VAL A 15 -10.44 -4.10 17.01
N ILE A 16 -9.83 -4.80 16.04
CA ILE A 16 -8.63 -5.62 16.31
C ILE A 16 -7.37 -4.75 16.34
N THR A 17 -6.47 -5.05 17.29
CA THR A 17 -5.18 -4.34 17.44
C THR A 17 -4.04 -5.12 16.80
N GLU A 18 -2.88 -4.48 16.66
CA GLU A 18 -1.67 -5.15 16.18
C GLU A 18 -1.24 -6.29 17.12
N GLU A 19 -1.37 -6.13 18.43
CA GLU A 19 -1.08 -7.20 19.41
C GLU A 19 -1.98 -8.42 19.20
N PHE A 20 -3.25 -8.20 18.88
CA PHE A 20 -4.18 -9.28 18.53
C PHE A 20 -3.72 -10.02 17.26
N ILE A 21 -3.36 -9.26 16.23
CA ILE A 21 -2.86 -9.82 14.96
C ILE A 21 -1.60 -10.65 15.19
N ILE A 22 -0.68 -10.18 16.04
CA ILE A 22 0.55 -10.90 16.42
C ILE A 22 0.20 -12.22 17.12
N PHE A 23 -0.72 -12.17 18.08
CA PHE A 23 -1.11 -13.35 18.86
C PHE A 23 -1.76 -14.42 17.97
N PHE A 24 -2.56 -14.02 16.99
CA PHE A 24 -3.29 -14.92 16.09
C PHE A 24 -2.73 -14.95 14.65
N GLN A 25 -1.43 -14.67 14.47
CA GLN A 25 -0.81 -14.48 13.17
C GLN A 25 -0.92 -15.66 12.17
N GLN A 26 -1.18 -16.87 12.65
CA GLN A 26 -1.37 -18.07 11.81
C GLN A 26 -2.82 -18.28 11.36
N GLU A 27 -3.75 -17.58 11.99
CA GLU A 27 -5.19 -17.77 11.81
C GLU A 27 -5.83 -16.61 11.03
N VAL A 28 -5.37 -15.39 11.30
CA VAL A 28 -5.87 -14.18 10.63
C VAL A 28 -5.56 -14.18 9.15
N ASN A 29 -6.44 -13.56 8.38
CA ASN A 29 -6.25 -13.40 6.95
C ASN A 29 -5.46 -12.13 6.66
N TRP A 30 -4.18 -12.29 6.32
CA TRP A 30 -3.25 -11.19 6.08
C TRP A 30 -3.68 -10.21 4.98
N ASP A 31 -4.35 -10.68 3.92
CA ASP A 31 -4.86 -9.79 2.87
C ASP A 31 -5.99 -8.90 3.39
N LEU A 32 -6.89 -9.46 4.21
CA LEU A 32 -7.96 -8.70 4.85
C LEU A 32 -7.40 -7.72 5.90
N ILE A 33 -6.40 -8.15 6.67
CA ILE A 33 -5.69 -7.28 7.61
C ILE A 33 -5.06 -6.08 6.87
N CYS A 34 -4.28 -6.35 5.81
CA CYS A 34 -3.60 -5.32 5.02
C CYS A 34 -4.58 -4.36 4.34
N ARG A 35 -5.81 -4.81 4.04
CA ARG A 35 -6.82 -3.99 3.38
C ARG A 35 -7.62 -3.11 4.34
N TYR A 36 -8.04 -3.66 5.47
CA TYR A 36 -9.06 -3.04 6.32
C TYR A 36 -8.52 -2.46 7.62
N GLN A 37 -7.36 -2.90 8.09
CA GLN A 37 -6.75 -2.39 9.31
C GLN A 37 -5.75 -1.28 9.00
N LYS A 38 -5.61 -0.32 9.93
CA LYS A 38 -4.53 0.67 9.86
C LYS A 38 -3.27 0.04 10.47
N LEU A 39 -2.31 -0.31 9.64
CA LEU A 39 -1.04 -0.89 10.07
C LEU A 39 0.00 0.21 10.32
N SER A 40 0.75 0.06 11.40
CA SER A 40 1.88 0.91 11.73
C SER A 40 3.11 0.55 10.90
N LEU A 41 4.03 1.51 10.80
CA LEU A 41 5.30 1.33 10.12
C LEU A 41 6.10 0.17 10.73
N ASP A 42 6.24 0.19 12.06
CA ASP A 42 7.04 -0.79 12.80
C ASP A 42 6.45 -2.20 12.70
N PHE A 43 5.11 -2.30 12.66
CA PHE A 43 4.44 -3.56 12.41
C PHE A 43 4.78 -4.10 11.02
N MET A 44 4.65 -3.29 9.97
CA MET A 44 4.96 -3.73 8.61
C MET A 44 6.44 -4.09 8.44
N ARG A 45 7.36 -3.34 9.07
CA ARG A 45 8.80 -3.69 9.13
C ARG A 45 9.07 -5.04 9.77
N THR A 46 8.29 -5.39 10.80
CA THR A 46 8.46 -6.66 11.51
C THR A 46 7.91 -7.84 10.70
N TYR A 47 6.83 -7.61 9.95
CA TYR A 47 6.08 -8.65 9.25
C TYR A 47 6.19 -8.58 7.71
N LEU A 48 7.32 -8.11 7.17
CA LEU A 48 7.54 -7.87 5.73
C LEU A 48 7.10 -9.03 4.83
N ASN A 49 7.35 -10.26 5.26
CA ASN A 49 7.06 -11.48 4.49
C ASN A 49 5.61 -11.95 4.57
N ARG A 50 4.80 -11.37 5.47
CA ARG A 50 3.38 -11.70 5.64
C ARG A 50 2.47 -10.60 5.11
N VAL A 51 2.97 -9.37 5.07
CA VAL A 51 2.27 -8.23 4.48
C VAL A 51 2.12 -8.44 2.98
N ASN A 52 0.89 -8.31 2.49
CA ASN A 52 0.64 -8.26 1.06
C ASN A 52 0.84 -6.84 0.55
N TRP A 53 2.01 -6.58 -0.03
CA TRP A 53 2.40 -5.26 -0.50
C TRP A 53 1.53 -4.70 -1.61
N SER A 54 0.97 -5.55 -2.48
CA SER A 54 0.03 -5.09 -3.50
C SER A 54 -1.27 -4.54 -2.89
N VAL A 55 -1.75 -5.19 -1.82
CA VAL A 55 -2.93 -4.74 -1.07
C VAL A 55 -2.63 -3.46 -0.30
N VAL A 56 -1.44 -3.37 0.32
CA VAL A 56 -0.98 -2.16 1.00
C VAL A 56 -0.90 -0.98 0.03
N SER A 57 -0.22 -1.15 -1.11
CA SER A 57 -0.08 -0.11 -2.16
C SER A 57 -1.42 0.44 -2.63
N LYS A 58 -2.44 -0.42 -2.71
CA LYS A 58 -3.75 -0.06 -3.24
C LYS A 58 -4.70 0.54 -2.20
N TYR A 59 -4.74 -0.02 -1.00
CA TYR A 59 -5.84 0.25 -0.04
C TYR A 59 -5.40 1.07 1.17
N GLN A 60 -4.12 1.07 1.54
CA GLN A 60 -3.64 1.90 2.63
C GLN A 60 -3.45 3.34 2.17
N VAL A 61 -3.56 4.28 3.11
CA VAL A 61 -3.17 5.68 2.90
C VAL A 61 -1.69 5.79 3.23
N LEU A 62 -0.86 5.90 2.19
CA LEU A 62 0.59 5.89 2.34
C LEU A 62 1.16 7.31 2.25
N SER A 63 2.05 7.64 3.18
CA SER A 63 2.85 8.87 3.07
C SER A 63 4.00 8.66 2.09
N GLU A 64 4.45 9.71 1.40
CA GLU A 64 5.61 9.63 0.50
C GLU A 64 6.87 9.09 1.19
N LYS A 65 7.10 9.47 2.45
CA LYS A 65 8.19 8.92 3.27
C LYS A 65 8.08 7.40 3.45
N PHE A 66 6.86 6.89 3.60
CA PHE A 66 6.62 5.44 3.66
C PHE A 66 6.93 4.78 2.32
N ILE A 67 6.49 5.41 1.22
CA ILE A 67 6.71 4.88 -0.12
C ILE A 67 8.22 4.80 -0.43
N ASP A 68 9.00 5.83 -0.06
CA ASP A 68 10.46 5.82 -0.18
C ASP A 68 11.11 4.66 0.58
N GLU A 69 10.61 4.38 1.76
CA GLU A 69 11.18 3.37 2.65
C GLU A 69 10.96 1.94 2.14
N PHE A 70 9.80 1.66 1.55
CA PHE A 70 9.45 0.32 1.04
C PHE A 70 9.32 0.27 -0.48
N LYS A 71 9.98 1.18 -1.19
CA LYS A 71 9.90 1.28 -2.66
C LYS A 71 10.16 -0.03 -3.40
N GLU A 72 11.00 -0.90 -2.85
CA GLU A 72 11.33 -2.20 -3.48
C GLU A 72 10.26 -3.28 -3.23
N ASN A 73 9.37 -3.06 -2.26
CA ASN A 73 8.28 -3.98 -1.94
C ASN A 73 6.95 -3.56 -2.57
N LEU A 74 6.75 -2.26 -2.74
CA LEU A 74 5.47 -1.69 -3.17
C LEU A 74 5.21 -1.92 -4.66
N ASP A 75 3.94 -2.16 -4.97
CA ASP A 75 3.46 -2.19 -6.35
C ASP A 75 3.26 -0.75 -6.86
N TRP A 76 4.16 -0.32 -7.73
CA TRP A 76 4.19 1.06 -8.23
C TRP A 76 3.04 1.42 -9.17
N GLU A 77 2.43 0.45 -9.85
CA GLU A 77 1.21 0.69 -10.62
C GLU A 77 0.08 1.08 -9.67
N TYR A 78 -0.07 0.36 -8.56
CA TYR A 78 -1.06 0.69 -7.54
C TYR A 78 -0.72 1.96 -6.76
N ILE A 79 0.56 2.22 -6.47
CA ILE A 79 0.96 3.51 -5.87
C ILE A 79 0.52 4.66 -6.78
N CYS A 80 0.86 4.61 -8.07
CA CYS A 80 0.50 5.65 -9.03
C CYS A 80 -1.02 5.78 -9.20
N LYS A 81 -1.77 4.68 -9.11
CA LYS A 81 -3.22 4.71 -9.32
C LYS A 81 -4.02 5.18 -8.11
N TYR A 82 -3.61 4.82 -6.90
CA TYR A 82 -4.44 4.97 -5.69
C TYR A 82 -3.87 5.96 -4.68
N GLN A 83 -2.59 6.32 -4.76
CA GLN A 83 -1.98 7.30 -3.87
C GLN A 83 -1.93 8.67 -4.54
N LYS A 84 -2.03 9.73 -3.73
CA LYS A 84 -1.80 11.10 -4.18
C LYS A 84 -0.31 11.41 -4.07
N LEU A 85 0.36 11.58 -5.20
CA LEU A 85 1.79 11.88 -5.24
C LEU A 85 2.02 13.37 -5.53
N SER A 86 3.00 13.96 -4.86
CA SER A 86 3.48 15.31 -5.15
C SER A 86 4.32 15.32 -6.41
N ARG A 87 4.44 16.50 -7.04
CA ARG A 87 5.26 16.70 -8.24
C ARG A 87 6.72 16.32 -7.99
N ASP A 88 7.27 16.74 -6.87
CA ASP A 88 8.67 16.48 -6.53
C ASP A 88 8.91 14.99 -6.30
N PHE A 89 7.97 14.31 -5.65
CA PHE A 89 8.05 12.87 -5.45
C PHE A 89 8.04 12.11 -6.77
N MET A 90 7.11 12.45 -7.67
CA MET A 90 7.03 11.84 -9.00
C MET A 90 8.31 12.06 -9.83
N LYS A 91 8.90 13.26 -9.78
CA LYS A 91 10.17 13.57 -10.44
C LYS A 91 11.32 12.69 -9.91
N ASN A 92 11.42 12.57 -8.59
CA ASN A 92 12.47 11.79 -7.95
C ASN A 92 12.33 10.27 -8.20
N HIS A 93 11.11 9.80 -8.45
CA HIS A 93 10.78 8.39 -8.65
C HIS A 93 10.32 8.03 -10.07
N LYS A 94 10.65 8.86 -11.07
CA LYS A 94 10.21 8.64 -12.45
C LYS A 94 10.58 7.27 -13.01
N GLY A 95 11.68 6.66 -12.54
CA GLY A 95 12.11 5.33 -12.95
C GLY A 95 11.19 4.18 -12.52
N TYR A 96 10.31 4.41 -11.54
CA TYR A 96 9.31 3.43 -11.10
C TYR A 96 7.91 3.72 -11.65
N LEU A 97 7.68 4.91 -12.20
CA LEU A 97 6.37 5.35 -12.67
C LEU A 97 6.27 5.19 -14.19
N HIS A 98 5.30 4.42 -14.66
CA HIS A 98 4.98 4.37 -16.08
C HIS A 98 4.24 5.64 -16.50
N GLU A 99 4.68 6.30 -17.57
CA GLU A 99 4.13 7.57 -18.06
C GLU A 99 2.61 7.51 -18.26
N ASP A 100 2.13 6.44 -18.91
CA ASP A 100 0.71 6.19 -19.16
C ASP A 100 -0.12 6.16 -17.87
N ASN A 101 0.45 5.63 -16.78
CA ASN A 101 -0.23 5.56 -15.48
C ASN A 101 -0.27 6.94 -14.81
N VAL A 102 0.79 7.73 -14.93
CA VAL A 102 0.83 9.08 -14.34
C VAL A 102 -0.21 9.97 -15.04
N GLU A 103 -0.28 9.93 -16.37
CA GLU A 103 -1.27 10.69 -17.15
C GLU A 103 -2.71 10.29 -16.83
N LEU A 104 -2.97 8.98 -16.67
CA LEU A 104 -4.33 8.47 -16.44
C LEU A 104 -4.84 8.70 -15.01
N TYR A 105 -3.94 8.62 -14.01
CA TYR A 105 -4.36 8.55 -12.60
C TYR A 105 -3.93 9.73 -11.75
N GLN A 106 -2.87 10.46 -12.12
CA GLN A 106 -2.44 11.64 -11.38
C GLN A 106 -3.03 12.91 -12.03
N TYR A 107 -3.61 13.78 -11.21
CA TYR A 107 -4.15 15.07 -11.70
C TYR A 107 -3.00 16.05 -11.95
N ILE A 108 -2.35 15.91 -13.10
CA ILE A 108 -1.23 16.73 -13.56
C ILE A 108 -1.54 17.42 -14.89
N ASN A 109 -0.82 18.50 -15.21
CA ASN A 109 -0.99 19.25 -16.45
C ASN A 109 0.08 18.85 -17.50
N ASP A 110 -0.18 19.18 -18.76
CA ASP A 110 0.67 18.82 -19.91
C ASP A 110 2.13 19.27 -19.75
N ASP A 111 2.37 20.46 -19.19
CA ASP A 111 3.71 20.97 -18.93
C ASP A 111 4.52 20.03 -18.03
N PHE A 112 3.88 19.46 -16.99
CA PHE A 112 4.55 18.54 -16.07
C PHE A 112 4.73 17.14 -16.67
N LEU A 113 3.82 16.69 -17.52
CA LEU A 113 4.01 15.45 -18.29
C LEU A 113 5.27 15.53 -19.16
N ALA A 114 5.50 16.67 -19.81
CA ALA A 114 6.70 16.90 -20.61
C ALA A 114 7.99 16.87 -19.78
N GLU A 115 7.95 17.27 -18.50
CA GLU A 115 9.10 17.20 -17.59
C GLU A 115 9.41 15.77 -17.15
N ILE A 116 8.41 14.89 -17.01
CA ILE A 116 8.63 13.48 -16.63
C ILE A 116 9.20 12.66 -17.80
N ARG A 117 8.83 13.01 -19.04
CA ARG A 117 9.24 12.32 -20.29
C ARG A 117 10.72 12.51 -20.68
N ASN A 118 11.41 13.52 -20.12
CA ASN A 118 12.82 13.83 -20.39
C ASN A 118 13.75 13.27 -19.30
#